data_AF-A0A127B8K3-F1
#
_entry.id   AF-A0A127B8K3-F1
#
_cell.length_a   1.000
_cell.length_b   1.000
_cell.length_c   1.000
_cell.angle_alpha   90.00
_cell.angle_beta   90.00
_cell.angle_gamma   90.00
#
_symmetry.space_group_name_H-M   'P 1'
#
loop_
_entity.id
_entity.type
_entity.pdbx_description
1 polymer ?
#
loop_
_entity_poly.entity_id
_entity_poly.type
_entity_poly.pdbx_seq_one_letter_code
_entity_poly.pdbx_strand_id
1 'polypeptide(L)'
;MLDPFSERAKDLLKEFGSINEFMNAIPNIVTIEEVIERLKVVKYRENANNFMDVQDIRDLAQFYALLGALAFSPYGLELELVKKANLIIYSKRIRRAEKIRPEEISLPIQLAVEFPIEDIKALERVFRGLPEYTIKISEFLELLPGEKLSNYYIYRGLVYLKKEDLMKIWEMAFERNTEKAVNLLYEIRDDLPEFYTKLLGEIRSFAEEEFKARFKDVKSGILKPEFFPPCVKNALKGVPQGLRNYAITVLLTSFLSYARICPNPPKRNVRVRDCIDDLKVIKDEILPMIIEAANRCSPPLFEDQPNEIKNIWYHLGFGYTANPTLEDSGNSTWYFPPNCEKIRANAPQLCTPDRHCKYIRNPLTYYLRRLYMEGKKNAPKGGNKGGKK
;
A
#
# COMPACT_ATOMS: atom_id res chain seq x y z
N MET A 1 -10.69 0.51 21.04
CA MET A 1 -10.62 -0.30 19.80
C MET A 1 -9.35 -1.16 19.83
N LEU A 2 -9.43 -2.47 19.60
CA LEU A 2 -8.25 -3.36 19.60
C LEU A 2 -7.58 -3.46 18.22
N ASP A 3 -8.39 -3.57 17.17
CA ASP A 3 -7.92 -3.68 15.79
C ASP A 3 -8.85 -2.89 14.86
N PRO A 4 -8.34 -1.91 14.09
CA PRO A 4 -9.16 -1.06 13.22
C PRO A 4 -9.67 -1.77 11.95
N PHE A 5 -9.28 -3.03 11.74
CA PHE A 5 -9.74 -3.88 10.62
C PHE A 5 -10.65 -5.02 11.09
N SER A 6 -10.95 -5.10 12.39
CA SER A 6 -11.84 -6.10 12.98
C SER A 6 -13.28 -5.98 12.48
N GLU A 7 -14.09 -7.04 12.65
CA GLU A 7 -15.53 -6.96 12.34
C GLU A 7 -16.22 -5.89 13.18
N ARG A 8 -15.87 -5.77 14.46
CA ARG A 8 -16.36 -4.67 15.32
C ARG A 8 -16.05 -3.29 14.74
N ALA A 9 -14.84 -3.07 14.23
CA ALA A 9 -14.49 -1.81 13.58
C ALA A 9 -15.32 -1.58 12.31
N LYS A 10 -15.50 -2.62 11.48
CA LYS A 10 -16.33 -2.52 10.28
C LYS A 10 -17.79 -2.20 10.60
N ASP A 11 -18.35 -2.81 11.63
CA ASP A 11 -19.73 -2.57 12.05
C ASP A 11 -19.95 -1.13 12.51
N LEU A 12 -19.01 -0.56 13.28
CA LEU A 12 -19.03 0.86 13.64
C LEU A 12 -18.94 1.78 12.42
N LEU A 13 -18.14 1.42 11.42
CA LEU A 13 -18.00 2.23 10.20
C LEU A 13 -19.24 2.15 9.28
N LYS A 14 -20.03 1.08 9.36
CA LYS A 14 -21.29 0.97 8.58
C LYS A 14 -22.31 2.03 8.96
N GLU A 15 -22.25 2.60 10.18
CA GLU A 15 -23.13 3.68 10.62
C GLU A 15 -22.99 4.96 9.76
N PHE A 16 -21.84 5.12 9.08
CA PHE A 16 -21.59 6.24 8.15
C PHE A 16 -22.09 5.99 6.72
N GLY A 17 -22.67 4.81 6.43
CA GLY A 17 -23.13 4.41 5.10
C GLY A 17 -22.02 3.78 4.26
N SER A 18 -21.06 4.58 3.83
CA SER A 18 -19.95 4.15 2.96
C SER A 18 -18.59 4.62 3.46
N ILE A 19 -17.52 3.99 2.95
CA ILE A 19 -16.16 4.43 3.26
C ILE A 19 -15.91 5.87 2.80
N ASN A 20 -16.45 6.27 1.65
CA ASN A 20 -16.28 7.63 1.14
C ASN A 20 -16.96 8.66 2.06
N GLU A 21 -18.17 8.37 2.55
CA GLU A 21 -18.87 9.21 3.51
C GLU A 21 -18.10 9.31 4.83
N PHE A 22 -17.55 8.20 5.32
CA PHE A 22 -16.70 8.23 6.51
C PHE A 22 -15.44 9.09 6.30
N MET A 23 -14.75 8.95 5.16
CA MET A 23 -13.58 9.77 4.83
C MET A 23 -13.94 11.26 4.74
N ASN A 24 -15.13 11.60 4.23
CA ASN A 24 -15.61 12.98 4.22
C ASN A 24 -16.00 13.50 5.62
N ALA A 25 -16.39 12.63 6.54
CA ALA A 25 -16.74 12.99 7.91
C ALA A 25 -15.52 13.19 8.82
N ILE A 26 -14.41 12.49 8.59
CA ILE A 26 -13.19 12.52 9.43
C ILE A 26 -12.72 13.95 9.78
N PRO A 27 -12.63 14.91 8.84
CA PRO A 27 -12.19 16.27 9.16
C PRO A 27 -13.06 17.02 10.18
N ASN A 28 -14.31 16.57 10.40
CA ASN A 28 -15.21 17.11 11.42
C ASN A 28 -15.09 16.39 12.77
N ILE A 29 -14.37 15.26 12.83
CA ILE A 29 -14.24 14.42 14.03
C ILE A 29 -12.88 14.66 14.71
N VAL A 30 -11.82 14.86 13.92
CA VAL A 30 -10.44 14.99 14.40
C VAL A 30 -9.71 16.14 13.72
N THR A 31 -8.78 16.77 14.43
CA THR A 31 -7.90 17.79 13.85
C THR A 31 -6.58 17.18 13.37
N ILE A 32 -5.81 17.92 12.55
CA ILE A 32 -4.50 17.47 12.09
C ILE A 32 -3.55 17.28 13.28
N GLU A 33 -3.57 18.19 14.25
CA GLU A 33 -2.71 18.15 15.44
C GLU A 33 -2.95 16.88 16.27
N GLU A 34 -4.22 16.49 16.44
CA GLU A 34 -4.59 15.27 17.15
C GLU A 34 -4.06 14.01 16.44
N VAL A 35 -4.14 14.01 15.11
CA VAL A 35 -3.65 12.90 14.29
C VAL A 35 -2.12 12.82 14.33
N ILE A 36 -1.43 13.96 14.33
CA ILE A 36 0.04 14.02 14.44
C ILE A 36 0.51 13.61 15.84
N GLU A 37 -0.21 13.95 16.90
CA GLU A 37 0.11 13.48 18.27
C GLU A 37 0.14 11.96 18.35
N ARG A 38 -0.72 11.29 17.58
CA ARG A 38 -0.71 9.82 17.45
C ARG A 38 0.60 9.28 16.89
N LEU A 39 1.28 10.01 16.00
CA LEU A 39 2.57 9.58 15.43
C LEU A 39 3.74 9.80 16.38
N LYS A 40 3.64 10.78 17.29
CA LYS A 40 4.69 11.07 18.29
C LYS A 40 4.98 9.92 19.24
N VAL A 41 4.07 8.94 19.37
CA VAL A 41 4.29 7.70 20.15
C VAL A 41 5.51 6.90 19.68
N VAL A 42 5.97 7.13 18.45
CA VAL A 42 7.18 6.49 17.91
C VAL A 42 8.44 7.01 18.61
N LYS A 43 8.45 8.30 18.98
CA LYS A 43 9.54 8.98 19.69
C LYS A 43 9.40 8.84 21.20
N TYR A 44 8.18 9.03 21.70
CA TYR A 44 7.81 9.05 23.11
C TYR A 44 6.82 7.92 23.39
N ARG A 45 7.31 6.70 23.68
CA ARG A 45 6.46 5.50 23.83
C ARG A 45 5.46 5.62 24.99
N GLU A 46 5.76 6.43 25.99
CA GLU A 46 4.89 6.80 27.09
C GLU A 46 3.61 7.48 26.62
N ASN A 47 3.65 8.26 25.53
CA ASN A 47 2.48 8.93 24.94
C ASN A 47 1.43 7.92 24.47
N ALA A 48 1.81 6.65 24.23
CA ALA A 48 0.84 5.60 23.94
C ALA A 48 -0.22 5.45 25.05
N ASN A 49 0.09 5.84 26.31
CA ASN A 49 -0.90 5.85 27.40
C ASN A 49 -2.10 6.76 27.11
N ASN A 50 -1.90 7.87 26.40
CA ASN A 50 -2.97 8.81 26.05
C ASN A 50 -3.99 8.19 25.08
N PHE A 51 -3.63 7.08 24.44
CA PHE A 51 -4.47 6.38 23.48
C PHE A 51 -5.11 5.14 24.06
N MET A 52 -5.04 4.86 25.37
CA MET A 52 -5.55 3.61 25.91
C MET A 52 -7.08 3.58 25.99
N ASP A 53 -7.69 4.72 26.32
CA ASP A 53 -9.12 4.86 26.62
C ASP A 53 -9.85 5.80 25.63
N VAL A 54 -9.29 6.00 24.44
CA VAL A 54 -9.91 6.81 23.38
C VAL A 54 -11.16 6.10 22.84
N GLN A 55 -12.25 6.84 22.68
CA GLN A 55 -13.50 6.35 22.09
C GLN A 55 -13.25 5.71 20.71
N ASP A 56 -13.88 4.56 20.46
CA ASP A 56 -13.66 3.74 19.25
C ASP A 56 -13.79 4.55 17.94
N ILE A 57 -14.84 5.36 17.77
CA ILE A 57 -15.03 6.18 16.57
C ILE A 57 -13.92 7.22 16.39
N ARG A 58 -13.50 7.88 17.47
CA ARG A 58 -12.41 8.86 17.41
C ARG A 58 -11.07 8.19 17.07
N ASP A 59 -10.82 7.00 17.62
CA ASP A 59 -9.63 6.20 17.30
C ASP A 59 -9.61 5.76 15.83
N LEU A 60 -10.74 5.29 15.31
CA LEU A 60 -10.89 4.95 13.90
C LEU A 60 -10.71 6.19 13.03
N ALA A 61 -11.30 7.33 13.38
CA ALA A 61 -11.13 8.57 12.63
C ALA A 61 -9.66 9.01 12.56
N GLN A 62 -8.91 8.94 13.68
CA GLN A 62 -7.48 9.23 13.67
C GLN A 62 -6.69 8.24 12.81
N PHE A 63 -7.02 6.95 12.88
CA PHE A 63 -6.34 5.93 12.09
C PHE A 63 -6.60 6.08 10.58
N TYR A 64 -7.85 6.24 10.18
CA TYR A 64 -8.23 6.40 8.78
C TYR A 64 -7.84 7.79 8.22
N ALA A 65 -7.68 8.81 9.07
CA ALA A 65 -7.02 10.07 8.70
C ALA A 65 -5.61 9.82 8.15
N LEU A 66 -4.80 9.05 8.90
CA LEU A 66 -3.46 8.65 8.47
C LEU A 66 -3.49 7.82 7.18
N LEU A 67 -4.41 6.85 7.06
CA LEU A 67 -4.53 6.04 5.84
C LEU A 67 -4.91 6.88 4.61
N GLY A 68 -5.81 7.86 4.78
CA GLY A 68 -6.19 8.77 3.69
C GLY A 68 -5.04 9.67 3.27
N ALA A 69 -4.22 10.14 4.20
CA ALA A 69 -3.00 10.89 3.87
C ALA A 69 -2.00 10.01 3.08
N LEU A 70 -1.85 8.74 3.49
CA LEU A 70 -1.01 7.77 2.77
C LEU A 70 -1.54 7.40 1.38
N ALA A 71 -2.81 7.66 1.05
CA ALA A 71 -3.32 7.45 -0.31
C ALA A 71 -2.57 8.31 -1.35
N PHE A 72 -1.96 9.42 -0.94
CA PHE A 72 -1.12 10.28 -1.78
C PHE A 72 0.38 9.94 -1.70
N SER A 73 0.79 9.10 -0.74
CA SER A 73 2.16 8.60 -0.58
C SER A 73 2.15 7.13 -0.10
N PRO A 74 1.76 6.17 -0.97
CA PRO A 74 1.42 4.80 -0.52
C PRO A 74 2.60 4.00 -0.01
N TYR A 75 3.81 4.38 -0.40
CA TYR A 75 5.06 3.73 -0.02
C TYR A 75 6.11 4.80 0.25
N GLY A 76 6.85 4.64 1.34
CA GLY A 76 7.82 5.63 1.81
C GLY A 76 8.03 5.55 3.31
N LEU A 77 8.66 6.59 3.85
CA LEU A 77 8.89 6.74 5.29
C LEU A 77 7.58 6.95 6.04
N GLU A 78 6.63 7.65 5.43
CA GLU A 78 5.32 7.96 6.00
C GLU A 78 4.55 6.66 6.31
N LEU A 79 4.56 5.70 5.37
CA LEU A 79 3.91 4.40 5.58
C LEU A 79 4.51 3.65 6.77
N GLU A 80 5.84 3.58 6.88
CA GLU A 80 6.49 2.88 7.98
C GLU A 80 6.27 3.57 9.32
N LEU A 81 6.28 4.91 9.34
CA LEU A 81 5.97 5.70 10.51
C LEU A 81 4.54 5.42 11.00
N VAL A 82 3.55 5.47 10.09
CA VAL A 82 2.14 5.21 10.41
C VAL A 82 1.95 3.79 10.93
N LYS A 83 2.54 2.78 10.27
CA LYS A 83 2.51 1.39 10.74
C LYS A 83 3.10 1.27 12.14
N LYS A 84 4.31 1.81 12.35
CA LYS A 84 5.02 1.71 13.64
C LYS A 84 4.26 2.39 14.77
N ALA A 85 3.74 3.60 14.55
CA ALA A 85 2.96 4.34 15.54
C ALA A 85 1.71 3.54 15.97
N ASN A 86 0.95 3.06 15.00
CA ASN A 86 -0.29 2.35 15.27
C ASN A 86 -0.06 0.95 15.85
N LEU A 87 0.99 0.24 15.43
CA LEU A 87 1.40 -1.01 16.06
C LEU A 87 1.72 -0.79 17.55
N ILE A 88 2.44 0.27 17.92
CA ILE A 88 2.72 0.58 19.33
C ILE A 88 1.41 0.74 20.13
N ILE A 89 0.45 1.50 19.60
CA ILE A 89 -0.83 1.78 20.26
C ILE A 89 -1.67 0.51 20.39
N TYR A 90 -1.98 -0.15 19.27
CA TYR A 90 -2.85 -1.31 19.24
C TYR A 90 -2.23 -2.51 19.95
N SER A 91 -0.92 -2.78 19.77
CA SER A 91 -0.25 -3.86 20.53
C SER A 91 -0.34 -3.63 22.03
N LYS A 92 -0.27 -2.38 22.50
CA LYS A 92 -0.41 -2.08 23.93
C LYS A 92 -1.84 -2.33 24.43
N ARG A 93 -2.86 -1.98 23.65
CA ARG A 93 -4.27 -2.28 23.99
C ARG A 93 -4.53 -3.78 24.02
N ILE A 94 -4.08 -4.51 23.01
CA ILE A 94 -4.26 -5.97 22.92
C ILE A 94 -3.54 -6.67 24.08
N ARG A 95 -2.33 -6.24 24.44
CA ARG A 95 -1.61 -6.78 25.61
C ARG A 95 -2.36 -6.55 26.92
N ARG A 96 -3.03 -5.41 27.10
CA ARG A 96 -3.84 -5.10 28.29
C ARG A 96 -5.17 -5.86 28.35
N ALA A 97 -5.76 -6.21 27.20
CA ALA A 97 -7.03 -6.92 27.18
C ALA A 97 -6.91 -8.30 27.83
N GLU A 98 -7.72 -8.62 28.84
CA GLU A 98 -7.68 -9.92 29.50
C GLU A 98 -8.00 -11.05 28.52
N LYS A 99 -9.01 -10.83 27.69
CA LYS A 99 -9.46 -11.77 26.65
C LYS A 99 -9.76 -11.01 25.37
N ILE A 100 -9.41 -11.61 24.23
CA ILE A 100 -9.65 -11.03 22.91
C ILE A 100 -10.79 -11.82 22.28
N ARG A 101 -11.90 -11.16 21.96
CA ARG A 101 -13.02 -11.81 21.26
C ARG A 101 -12.75 -11.85 19.75
N PRO A 102 -13.24 -12.87 19.03
CA PRO A 102 -13.01 -13.01 17.59
C PRO A 102 -13.41 -11.76 16.79
N GLU A 103 -14.51 -11.10 17.16
CA GLU A 103 -15.01 -9.90 16.48
C GLU A 103 -14.16 -8.64 16.71
N GLU A 104 -13.24 -8.65 17.69
CA GLU A 104 -12.41 -7.50 18.06
C GLU A 104 -11.03 -7.50 17.40
N ILE A 105 -10.72 -8.53 16.61
CA ILE A 105 -9.44 -8.70 15.91
C ILE A 105 -9.69 -9.15 14.47
N SER A 106 -8.87 -8.69 13.52
CA SER A 106 -9.01 -9.02 12.10
C SER A 106 -8.45 -10.41 11.72
N LEU A 107 -8.16 -11.24 12.71
CA LEU A 107 -7.68 -12.59 12.53
C LEU A 107 -8.84 -13.58 12.67
N PRO A 108 -8.92 -14.63 11.82
CA PRO A 108 -9.98 -15.64 11.88
C PRO A 108 -9.72 -16.65 13.01
N ILE A 109 -9.69 -16.16 14.24
CA ILE A 109 -9.42 -16.96 15.44
C ILE A 109 -10.71 -17.43 16.11
N GLN A 110 -10.57 -18.48 16.91
CA GLN A 110 -11.58 -18.94 17.86
C GLN A 110 -10.94 -19.09 19.24
N LEU A 111 -11.77 -19.12 20.28
CA LEU A 111 -11.30 -19.44 21.63
C LEU A 111 -11.00 -20.95 21.73
N ALA A 112 -9.87 -21.29 22.33
CA ALA A 112 -9.53 -22.68 22.59
C ALA A 112 -10.39 -23.21 23.75
N VAL A 113 -11.29 -24.15 23.45
CA VAL A 113 -12.21 -24.75 24.44
C VAL A 113 -11.96 -26.24 24.67
N GLU A 114 -11.34 -26.93 23.71
CA GLU A 114 -11.13 -28.37 23.75
C GLU A 114 -9.64 -28.73 23.62
N PHE A 115 -9.18 -29.63 24.47
CA PHE A 115 -7.84 -30.21 24.47
C PHE A 115 -7.92 -31.73 24.71
N PRO A 116 -7.13 -32.55 24.01
CA PRO A 116 -6.93 -33.94 24.38
C PRO A 116 -6.34 -34.04 25.78
N ILE A 117 -7.00 -34.80 26.67
CA ILE A 117 -6.60 -34.95 28.07
C ILE A 117 -5.15 -35.46 28.18
N GLU A 118 -4.76 -36.36 27.28
CA GLU A 118 -3.42 -36.96 27.20
C GLU A 118 -2.32 -35.91 26.96
N ASP A 119 -2.65 -34.83 26.26
CA ASP A 119 -1.69 -33.80 25.84
C ASP A 119 -1.57 -32.64 26.85
N ILE A 120 -2.51 -32.51 27.79
CA ILE A 120 -2.57 -31.37 28.74
C ILE A 120 -1.24 -31.19 29.49
N LYS A 121 -0.70 -32.27 30.06
CA LYS A 121 0.58 -32.21 30.80
C LYS A 121 1.76 -31.81 29.91
N ALA A 122 1.77 -32.24 28.66
CA ALA A 122 2.81 -31.86 27.71
C ALA A 122 2.67 -30.38 27.32
N LEU A 123 1.44 -29.92 27.09
CA LEU A 123 1.13 -28.53 26.80
C LEU A 123 1.55 -27.61 27.93
N GLU A 124 1.15 -27.91 29.17
CA GLU A 124 1.54 -27.12 30.34
C GLU A 124 3.06 -27.02 30.50
N ARG A 125 3.79 -28.12 30.25
CA ARG A 125 5.25 -28.14 30.33
C ARG A 125 5.93 -27.32 29.23
N VAL A 126 5.48 -27.46 27.98
CA VAL A 126 6.10 -26.82 26.81
C VAL A 126 5.73 -25.34 26.74
N PHE A 127 4.45 -25.05 26.90
CA PHE A 127 3.89 -23.71 26.72
C PHE A 127 3.87 -22.93 28.03
N ARG A 128 4.07 -23.53 29.22
CA ARG A 128 3.89 -22.86 30.53
C ARG A 128 2.47 -22.28 30.66
N GLY A 129 1.48 -23.13 30.40
CA GLY A 129 0.06 -22.79 30.37
C GLY A 129 -0.62 -23.34 29.13
N LEU A 130 -1.96 -23.31 29.12
CA LEU A 130 -2.76 -23.74 27.98
C LEU A 130 -2.90 -22.60 26.95
N PRO A 131 -2.75 -22.86 25.64
CA PRO A 131 -3.05 -21.89 24.60
C PRO A 131 -4.50 -21.38 24.70
N GLU A 132 -4.75 -20.08 24.51
CA GLU A 132 -6.10 -19.52 24.67
C GLU A 132 -6.89 -19.41 23.36
N TYR A 133 -6.21 -19.54 22.22
CA TYR A 133 -6.77 -19.30 20.90
C TYR A 133 -6.47 -20.43 19.92
N THR A 134 -7.29 -20.54 18.89
CA THR A 134 -7.07 -21.44 17.76
C THR A 134 -7.28 -20.72 16.43
N ILE A 135 -6.61 -21.19 15.39
CA ILE A 135 -6.79 -20.75 14.00
C ILE A 135 -6.69 -21.96 13.07
N LYS A 136 -7.44 -21.98 11.97
CA LYS A 136 -7.31 -23.05 10.96
C LYS A 136 -5.91 -23.05 10.34
N ILE A 137 -5.33 -24.24 10.12
CA ILE A 137 -3.99 -24.37 9.50
C ILE A 137 -3.90 -23.62 8.16
N SER A 138 -4.95 -23.67 7.33
CA SER A 138 -4.99 -22.97 6.04
C SER A 138 -4.84 -21.45 6.20
N GLU A 139 -5.57 -20.87 7.15
CA GLU A 139 -5.53 -19.43 7.45
C GLU A 139 -4.17 -19.03 8.07
N PHE A 140 -3.66 -19.87 8.98
CA PHE A 140 -2.35 -19.67 9.59
C PHE A 140 -1.24 -19.63 8.53
N LEU A 141 -1.20 -20.61 7.63
CA LEU A 141 -0.20 -20.68 6.56
C LEU A 141 -0.37 -19.58 5.51
N GLU A 142 -1.59 -19.10 5.26
CA GLU A 142 -1.79 -17.93 4.39
C GLU A 142 -1.19 -16.66 5.02
N LEU A 143 -1.35 -16.48 6.32
CA LEU A 143 -0.82 -15.33 7.05
C LEU A 143 0.71 -15.43 7.24
N LEU A 144 1.22 -16.64 7.45
CA LEU A 144 2.60 -16.92 7.79
C LEU A 144 3.19 -18.07 6.94
N PRO A 145 3.38 -17.87 5.64
CA PRO A 145 3.83 -18.95 4.74
C PRO A 145 5.25 -19.46 5.04
N GLY A 146 6.04 -18.72 5.83
CA GLY A 146 7.39 -19.10 6.25
C GLY A 146 7.49 -19.68 7.66
N GLU A 147 6.40 -19.74 8.42
CA GLU A 147 6.43 -20.28 9.77
C GLU A 147 6.35 -21.80 9.77
N LYS A 148 7.05 -22.42 10.73
CA LYS A 148 7.06 -23.87 10.86
C LYS A 148 5.95 -24.32 11.78
N LEU A 149 5.03 -25.13 11.24
CA LEU A 149 3.97 -25.78 12.02
C LEU A 149 4.50 -26.60 13.20
N SER A 150 5.72 -27.12 13.12
CA SER A 150 6.38 -27.86 14.21
C SER A 150 6.60 -27.04 15.50
N ASN A 151 6.47 -25.71 15.42
CA ASN A 151 6.61 -24.83 16.58
C ASN A 151 5.32 -24.70 17.40
N TYR A 152 4.22 -25.25 16.90
CA TYR A 152 2.88 -25.07 17.46
C TYR A 152 2.24 -26.41 17.79
N TYR A 153 1.33 -26.38 18.75
CA TYR A 153 0.45 -27.52 18.96
C TYR A 153 -0.67 -27.51 17.92
N ILE A 154 -0.90 -28.68 17.31
CA ILE A 154 -1.88 -28.86 16.25
C ILE A 154 -2.82 -29.99 16.63
N TYR A 155 -4.11 -29.71 16.60
CA TYR A 155 -5.13 -30.72 16.84
C TYR A 155 -6.34 -30.46 15.96
N ARG A 156 -6.85 -31.52 15.30
CA ARG A 156 -8.03 -31.48 14.40
C ARG A 156 -8.00 -30.35 13.36
N GLY A 157 -6.83 -30.10 12.75
CA GLY A 157 -6.69 -29.08 11.71
C GLY A 157 -6.63 -27.63 12.24
N LEU A 158 -6.52 -27.45 13.55
CA LEU A 158 -6.37 -26.16 14.22
C LEU A 158 -4.95 -26.03 14.79
N VAL A 159 -4.38 -24.85 14.61
CA VAL A 159 -3.16 -24.41 15.28
C VAL A 159 -3.56 -23.71 16.57
N TYR A 160 -3.04 -24.18 17.69
CA TYR A 160 -3.29 -23.61 19.00
C TYR A 160 -2.24 -22.54 19.30
N LEU A 161 -2.71 -21.39 19.77
CA LEU A 161 -1.93 -20.17 19.90
C LEU A 161 -2.07 -19.63 21.30
N LYS A 162 -0.94 -19.20 21.87
CA LYS A 162 -0.97 -18.30 23.01
C LYS A 162 -1.28 -16.87 22.59
N LYS A 163 -1.59 -16.04 23.56
CA LYS A 163 -1.68 -14.59 23.34
C LYS A 163 -0.41 -14.01 22.71
N GLU A 164 0.80 -14.48 23.06
CA GLU A 164 2.05 -14.02 22.44
C GLU A 164 2.16 -14.41 20.96
N ASP A 165 1.73 -15.63 20.62
CA ASP A 165 1.70 -16.10 19.24
C ASP A 165 0.70 -15.27 18.44
N LEU A 166 -0.51 -15.10 18.98
CA LEU A 166 -1.56 -14.28 18.39
C LEU A 166 -1.08 -12.87 18.08
N MET A 167 -0.38 -12.24 19.03
CA MET A 167 0.23 -10.92 18.86
C MET A 167 1.18 -10.88 17.66
N LYS A 168 2.09 -11.85 17.53
CA LYS A 168 3.04 -11.91 16.42
C LYS A 168 2.34 -12.02 15.06
N ILE A 169 1.33 -12.90 14.97
CA ILE A 169 0.54 -13.10 13.76
C ILE A 169 -0.23 -11.81 13.42
N TRP A 170 -0.81 -11.21 14.44
CA TRP A 170 -1.61 -9.99 14.30
C TRP A 170 -0.77 -8.81 13.81
N GLU A 171 0.43 -8.59 14.33
CA GLU A 171 1.31 -7.50 13.88
C GLU A 171 1.58 -7.60 12.37
N MET A 172 1.84 -8.80 11.86
CA MET A 172 2.03 -9.05 10.43
C MET A 172 0.74 -8.86 9.62
N ALA A 173 -0.40 -9.32 10.13
CA ALA A 173 -1.70 -9.12 9.51
C ALA A 173 -2.09 -7.63 9.46
N PHE A 174 -1.80 -6.88 10.52
CA PHE A 174 -2.05 -5.45 10.63
C PHE A 174 -1.25 -4.64 9.60
N GLU A 175 0.06 -4.91 9.47
CA GLU A 175 0.88 -4.25 8.44
C GLU A 175 0.37 -4.54 7.03
N ARG A 176 0.01 -5.81 6.78
CA ARG A 176 -0.57 -6.24 5.51
C ARG A 176 -1.88 -5.52 5.24
N ASN A 177 -2.81 -5.49 6.20
CA ASN A 177 -4.11 -4.85 6.06
C ASN A 177 -4.00 -3.33 5.91
N THR A 178 -3.01 -2.70 6.56
CA THR A 178 -2.66 -1.29 6.35
C THR A 178 -2.28 -1.01 4.91
N GLU A 179 -1.36 -1.80 4.33
CA GLU A 179 -1.01 -1.66 2.89
C GLU A 179 -2.23 -1.87 1.99
N LYS A 180 -3.06 -2.87 2.29
CA LYS A 180 -4.30 -3.09 1.51
C LYS A 180 -5.20 -1.87 1.56
N ALA A 181 -5.45 -1.32 2.73
CA ALA A 181 -6.34 -0.19 2.92
C ALA A 181 -5.82 1.07 2.22
N VAL A 182 -4.53 1.36 2.31
CA VAL A 182 -3.90 2.45 1.57
C VAL A 182 -4.07 2.28 0.05
N ASN A 183 -3.88 1.06 -0.46
CA ASN A 183 -4.09 0.77 -1.90
C ASN A 183 -5.55 0.89 -2.33
N LEU A 184 -6.51 0.68 -1.43
CA LEU A 184 -7.93 0.93 -1.71
C LEU A 184 -8.20 2.42 -1.79
N LEU A 185 -7.71 3.18 -0.80
CA LEU A 185 -7.87 4.63 -0.74
C LEU A 185 -7.15 5.35 -1.87
N TYR A 186 -6.05 4.78 -2.38
CA TYR A 186 -5.33 5.28 -3.56
C TYR A 186 -6.24 5.51 -4.77
N GLU A 187 -7.22 4.61 -4.99
CA GLU A 187 -8.12 4.67 -6.14
C GLU A 187 -9.14 5.81 -6.04
N ILE A 188 -9.43 6.28 -4.82
CA ILE A 188 -10.39 7.37 -4.54
C ILE A 188 -9.70 8.63 -4.01
N ARG A 189 -8.36 8.67 -4.02
CA ARG A 189 -7.58 9.75 -3.37
C ARG A 189 -7.95 11.13 -3.91
N ASP A 190 -8.35 11.20 -5.19
CA ASP A 190 -8.70 12.45 -5.86
C ASP A 190 -10.04 13.02 -5.36
N ASP A 191 -10.89 12.18 -4.75
CA ASP A 191 -12.17 12.57 -4.15
C ASP A 191 -12.00 12.90 -2.65
N LEU A 192 -10.80 12.73 -2.08
CA LEU A 192 -10.55 13.01 -0.67
C LEU A 192 -10.43 14.52 -0.41
N PRO A 193 -11.00 15.03 0.69
CA PRO A 193 -10.86 16.43 1.11
C PRO A 193 -9.40 16.92 1.23
N GLU A 194 -9.20 18.23 1.09
CA GLU A 194 -7.88 18.87 1.21
C GLU A 194 -7.17 18.55 2.53
N PHE A 195 -7.94 18.30 3.60
CA PHE A 195 -7.49 17.83 4.90
C PHE A 195 -6.38 16.77 4.80
N TYR A 196 -6.55 15.76 3.93
CA TYR A 196 -5.62 14.64 3.81
C TYR A 196 -4.28 15.04 3.18
N THR A 197 -4.30 15.97 2.23
CA THR A 197 -3.08 16.51 1.62
C THR A 197 -2.30 17.40 2.59
N LYS A 198 -3.00 18.20 3.40
CA LYS A 198 -2.41 18.99 4.49
C LYS A 198 -1.80 18.09 5.55
N LEU A 199 -2.55 17.07 5.98
CA LEU A 199 -2.07 16.07 6.93
C LEU A 199 -0.84 15.34 6.40
N LEU A 200 -0.79 14.95 5.12
CA LEU A 200 0.42 14.34 4.55
C LEU A 200 1.64 15.26 4.65
N GLY A 201 1.46 16.58 4.45
CA GLY A 201 2.51 17.57 4.64
C GLY A 201 3.10 17.51 6.05
N GLU A 202 2.25 17.50 7.07
CA GLU A 202 2.68 17.40 8.47
C GLU A 202 3.33 16.04 8.79
N ILE A 203 2.81 14.94 8.24
CA ILE A 203 3.41 13.61 8.40
C ILE A 203 4.82 13.59 7.80
N ARG A 204 5.03 14.22 6.63
CA ARG A 204 6.34 14.33 5.98
C ARG A 204 7.31 15.14 6.81
N SER A 205 6.91 16.33 7.27
CA SER A 205 7.74 17.16 8.15
C SER A 205 8.17 16.39 9.39
N PHE A 206 7.24 15.69 10.04
CA PHE A 206 7.54 14.87 11.21
C PHE A 206 8.45 13.67 10.88
N ALA A 207 8.22 12.99 9.75
CA ALA A 207 9.04 11.87 9.31
C ALA A 207 10.47 12.32 8.97
N GLU A 208 10.65 13.46 8.30
CA GLU A 208 11.96 14.02 7.99
C GLU A 208 12.72 14.39 9.26
N GLU A 209 12.06 14.99 10.26
CA GLU A 209 12.65 15.29 11.55
C GLU A 209 13.12 14.04 12.31
N GLU A 210 12.31 12.98 12.30
CA GLU A 210 12.57 11.75 13.05
C GLU A 210 13.58 10.82 12.35
N PHE A 211 13.56 10.78 11.01
CA PHE A 211 14.33 9.82 10.21
C PHE A 211 15.47 10.45 9.41
N LYS A 212 15.96 11.65 9.79
CA LYS A 212 17.02 12.48 9.15
C LYS A 212 18.22 11.77 8.51
N ALA A 213 18.45 10.49 8.77
CA ALA A 213 19.59 9.72 8.27
C ALA A 213 19.30 8.33 7.67
N ARG A 214 18.03 7.89 7.49
CA ARG A 214 17.80 6.45 7.24
C ARG A 214 17.23 6.00 5.90
N PHE A 215 16.46 6.79 5.15
CA PHE A 215 15.98 6.33 3.85
C PHE A 215 15.81 7.50 2.90
N LYS A 216 16.30 7.35 1.66
CA LYS A 216 15.93 8.24 0.56
C LYS A 216 14.50 7.85 0.15
N ASP A 217 13.60 8.83 0.05
CA ASP A 217 12.27 8.60 -0.53
C ASP A 217 12.36 7.87 -1.86
N VAL A 218 11.26 7.21 -2.25
CA VAL A 218 11.10 6.71 -3.62
C VAL A 218 10.90 7.94 -4.53
N LYS A 219 11.99 8.66 -4.80
CA LYS A 219 12.02 9.80 -5.70
C LYS A 219 11.94 9.32 -7.15
N SER A 220 11.49 10.21 -8.04
CA SER A 220 11.70 10.10 -9.48
C SER A 220 13.15 9.68 -9.75
N GLY A 221 13.34 8.60 -10.49
CA GLY A 221 14.65 8.03 -10.74
C GLY A 221 14.62 7.13 -11.96
N ILE A 222 15.80 6.64 -12.35
CA ILE A 222 15.95 5.75 -13.50
C ILE A 222 14.96 4.60 -13.35
N LEU A 223 14.19 4.36 -14.43
CA LEU A 223 13.24 3.27 -14.47
C LEU A 223 13.95 1.93 -14.24
N LYS A 224 13.31 1.04 -13.47
CA LYS A 224 13.79 -0.31 -13.18
C LYS A 224 12.86 -1.36 -13.79
N PRO A 225 13.05 -1.73 -15.07
CA PRO A 225 12.16 -2.66 -15.78
C PRO A 225 11.97 -4.00 -15.08
N GLU A 226 12.96 -4.46 -14.30
CA GLU A 226 12.89 -5.67 -13.50
C GLU A 226 11.75 -5.64 -12.45
N PHE A 227 11.36 -4.44 -12.02
CA PHE A 227 10.30 -4.20 -11.04
C PHE A 227 8.95 -3.84 -11.65
N PHE A 228 8.84 -3.78 -12.98
CA PHE A 228 7.56 -3.52 -13.62
C PHE A 228 6.55 -4.64 -13.36
N PRO A 229 5.26 -4.30 -13.25
CA PRO A 229 4.20 -5.29 -13.12
C PRO A 229 4.08 -6.15 -14.38
N PRO A 230 3.52 -7.37 -14.26
CA PRO A 230 3.36 -8.28 -15.39
C PRO A 230 2.63 -7.64 -16.59
N CYS A 231 1.59 -6.83 -16.35
CA CYS A 231 0.85 -6.16 -17.42
C CYS A 231 1.69 -5.20 -18.25
N VAL A 232 2.56 -4.42 -17.61
CA VAL A 232 3.50 -3.52 -18.29
C VAL A 232 4.59 -4.32 -19.00
N LYS A 233 5.12 -5.36 -18.36
CA LYS A 233 6.11 -6.26 -19.00
C LYS A 233 5.56 -6.94 -20.24
N ASN A 234 4.28 -7.33 -20.23
CA ASN A 234 3.63 -7.91 -21.39
C ASN A 234 3.39 -6.87 -22.49
N ALA A 235 3.01 -5.63 -22.14
CA ALA A 235 2.92 -4.54 -23.11
C ALA A 235 4.27 -4.23 -23.77
N LEU A 236 5.37 -4.24 -23.01
CA LEU A 236 6.74 -4.03 -23.52
C LEU A 236 7.22 -5.11 -24.51
N LYS A 237 6.65 -6.32 -24.45
CA LYS A 237 6.95 -7.40 -25.39
C LYS A 237 6.25 -7.22 -26.75
N GLY A 238 5.34 -6.25 -26.87
CA GLY A 238 4.45 -6.12 -28.01
C GLY A 238 3.18 -6.95 -27.88
N VAL A 239 2.13 -6.55 -28.59
CA VAL A 239 0.81 -7.20 -28.58
C VAL A 239 0.27 -7.35 -30.00
N PRO A 240 -0.68 -8.29 -30.24
CA PRO A 240 -1.33 -8.43 -31.54
C PRO A 240 -2.27 -7.25 -31.85
N GLN A 241 -2.70 -7.18 -33.11
CA GLN A 241 -3.69 -6.25 -33.61
C GLN A 241 -4.97 -6.26 -32.74
N GLY A 242 -5.59 -5.08 -32.57
CA GLY A 242 -6.75 -4.87 -31.70
C GLY A 242 -6.41 -4.44 -30.26
N LEU A 243 -5.20 -4.73 -29.76
CA LEU A 243 -4.79 -4.33 -28.40
C LEU A 243 -3.74 -3.22 -28.36
N ARG A 244 -3.05 -2.97 -29.48
CA ARG A 244 -1.87 -2.10 -29.54
C ARG A 244 -2.14 -0.71 -28.97
N ASN A 245 -3.26 -0.07 -29.33
CA ASN A 245 -3.59 1.28 -28.84
C ASN A 245 -3.80 1.29 -27.33
N TYR A 246 -4.52 0.30 -26.79
CA TYR A 246 -4.70 0.19 -25.35
C TYR A 246 -3.38 -0.12 -24.63
N ALA A 247 -2.62 -1.10 -25.13
CA ALA A 247 -1.38 -1.55 -24.49
C ALA A 247 -0.28 -0.47 -24.52
N ILE A 248 -0.07 0.16 -25.67
CA ILE A 248 1.02 1.11 -25.91
C ILE A 248 0.61 2.53 -25.51
N THR A 249 -0.42 3.06 -26.16
CA THR A 249 -0.84 4.46 -25.99
C THR A 249 -1.49 4.71 -24.63
N VAL A 250 -2.37 3.83 -24.17
CA VAL A 250 -3.09 4.04 -22.91
C VAL A 250 -2.27 3.55 -21.72
N LEU A 251 -1.93 2.26 -21.64
CA LEU A 251 -1.31 1.66 -20.45
C LEU A 251 0.18 1.98 -20.34
N LEU A 252 0.98 1.65 -21.35
CA LEU A 252 2.44 1.74 -21.25
C LEU A 252 2.90 3.19 -21.14
N THR A 253 2.35 4.08 -21.97
CA THR A 253 2.69 5.52 -21.96
C THR A 253 2.39 6.18 -20.62
N SER A 254 1.17 6.02 -20.11
CA SER A 254 0.78 6.57 -18.81
C SER A 254 1.63 5.96 -17.68
N PHE A 255 1.84 4.64 -17.66
CA PHE A 255 2.64 4.01 -16.61
C PHE A 255 4.09 4.50 -16.59
N LEU A 256 4.78 4.48 -17.74
CA LEU A 256 6.19 4.87 -17.82
C LEU A 256 6.38 6.34 -17.44
N SER A 257 5.46 7.22 -17.88
CA SER A 257 5.54 8.64 -17.57
C SER A 257 5.41 8.91 -16.08
N TYR A 258 4.38 8.39 -15.40
CA TYR A 258 4.23 8.55 -13.96
C TYR A 258 5.36 7.84 -13.19
N ALA A 259 5.73 6.61 -13.58
CA ALA A 259 6.78 5.85 -12.89
C ALA A 259 8.15 6.55 -12.92
N ARG A 260 8.46 7.29 -13.99
CA ARG A 260 9.72 8.00 -14.17
C ARG A 260 9.69 9.44 -13.64
N ILE A 261 8.60 10.16 -13.91
CA ILE A 261 8.53 11.62 -13.72
C ILE A 261 7.90 11.97 -12.38
N CYS A 262 6.74 11.41 -12.07
CA CYS A 262 5.98 11.77 -10.86
C CYS A 262 5.23 10.57 -10.28
N PRO A 263 5.92 9.65 -9.59
CA PRO A 263 5.30 8.42 -9.09
C PRO A 263 4.20 8.66 -8.05
N ASN A 264 4.29 9.74 -7.28
CA ASN A 264 3.33 10.16 -6.26
C ASN A 264 2.82 11.57 -6.57
N PRO A 265 1.95 11.74 -7.57
CA PRO A 265 1.44 13.06 -7.94
C PRO A 265 0.59 13.64 -6.80
N PRO A 266 0.84 14.88 -6.36
CA PRO A 266 0.12 15.47 -5.23
C PRO A 266 -1.36 15.77 -5.52
N LYS A 267 -1.74 15.96 -6.80
CA LYS A 267 -3.11 16.32 -7.24
C LYS A 267 -3.40 15.76 -8.65
N ARG A 268 -4.69 15.72 -9.03
CA ARG A 268 -5.16 15.22 -10.35
C ARG A 268 -4.72 16.06 -11.55
N ASN A 269 -4.47 17.36 -11.36
CA ASN A 269 -4.14 18.32 -12.44
C ASN A 269 -2.65 18.67 -12.51
N VAL A 270 -1.79 17.82 -11.95
CA VAL A 270 -0.34 17.97 -12.10
C VAL A 270 0.00 17.85 -13.58
N ARG A 271 0.79 18.80 -14.10
CA ARG A 271 1.30 18.75 -15.47
C ARG A 271 2.71 18.21 -15.45
N VAL A 272 3.15 17.66 -16.58
CA VAL A 272 4.52 17.17 -16.74
C VAL A 272 5.55 18.27 -16.43
N ARG A 273 5.31 19.51 -16.90
CA ARG A 273 6.18 20.66 -16.62
C ARG A 273 6.30 21.03 -15.14
N ASP A 274 5.36 20.58 -14.30
CA ASP A 274 5.44 20.81 -12.85
C ASP A 274 6.37 19.78 -12.17
N CYS A 275 6.90 18.80 -12.91
CA CYS A 275 7.71 17.69 -12.39
C CYS A 275 9.08 17.52 -13.07
N ILE A 276 9.29 18.09 -14.27
CA ILE A 276 10.58 18.09 -14.97
C ILE A 276 10.85 19.45 -15.58
N ASP A 277 12.14 19.82 -15.63
CA ASP A 277 12.60 21.06 -16.27
C ASP A 277 13.07 20.84 -17.73
N ASP A 278 13.30 19.58 -18.14
CA ASP A 278 13.78 19.25 -19.48
C ASP A 278 13.00 18.08 -20.11
N LEU A 279 12.44 18.32 -21.30
CA LEU A 279 11.68 17.34 -22.08
C LEU A 279 12.55 16.15 -22.54
N LYS A 280 13.88 16.27 -22.51
CA LYS A 280 14.81 15.14 -22.76
C LYS A 280 14.53 13.93 -21.88
N VAL A 281 14.04 14.11 -20.65
CA VAL A 281 13.64 12.98 -19.79
C VAL A 281 12.58 12.11 -20.50
N ILE A 282 11.64 12.72 -21.21
CA ILE A 282 10.65 11.98 -21.99
C ILE A 282 11.27 11.42 -23.27
N LYS A 283 11.98 12.27 -24.02
CA LYS A 283 12.49 11.92 -25.35
C LYS A 283 13.56 10.83 -25.32
N ASP A 284 14.41 10.83 -24.29
CA ASP A 284 15.60 9.98 -24.23
C ASP A 284 15.38 8.75 -23.34
N GLU A 285 14.47 8.80 -22.36
CA GLU A 285 14.24 7.69 -21.43
C GLU A 285 12.89 6.98 -21.61
N ILE A 286 11.81 7.71 -21.91
CA ILE A 286 10.44 7.13 -21.96
C ILE A 286 10.04 6.74 -23.38
N LEU A 287 10.17 7.65 -24.35
CA LEU A 287 9.76 7.39 -25.74
C LEU A 287 10.47 6.20 -26.37
N PRO A 288 11.78 5.97 -26.19
CA PRO A 288 12.44 4.82 -26.81
C PRO A 288 11.82 3.50 -26.35
N MET A 289 11.47 3.38 -25.07
CA MET A 289 10.79 2.18 -24.55
C MET A 289 9.41 1.97 -25.18
N ILE A 290 8.65 3.05 -25.41
CA ILE A 290 7.33 3.01 -26.05
C ILE A 290 7.48 2.59 -27.53
N ILE A 291 8.42 3.21 -28.24
CA ILE A 291 8.68 2.94 -29.67
C ILE A 291 9.16 1.50 -29.87
N GLU A 292 10.08 1.01 -29.04
CA GLU A 292 10.50 -0.38 -29.10
C GLU A 292 9.33 -1.36 -28.89
N ALA A 293 8.48 -1.10 -27.90
CA ALA A 293 7.30 -1.93 -27.65
C ALA A 293 6.29 -1.88 -28.81
N ALA A 294 6.09 -0.71 -29.40
CA ALA A 294 5.27 -0.49 -30.59
C ALA A 294 5.80 -1.26 -31.81
N ASN A 295 7.12 -1.30 -32.00
CA ASN A 295 7.77 -2.03 -33.09
C ASN A 295 7.70 -3.55 -32.90
N ARG A 296 7.65 -4.02 -31.64
CA ARG A 296 7.43 -5.45 -31.33
C ARG A 296 5.98 -5.90 -31.50
N CYS A 297 5.04 -4.97 -31.69
CA CYS A 297 3.64 -5.33 -31.95
C CYS A 297 3.48 -6.01 -33.32
N SER A 298 2.38 -6.75 -33.50
CA SER A 298 2.08 -7.42 -34.77
C SER A 298 0.71 -7.00 -35.32
N PRO A 299 0.65 -6.22 -36.42
CA PRO A 299 1.79 -5.55 -37.08
C PRO A 299 2.38 -4.41 -36.21
N PRO A 300 3.57 -3.88 -36.54
CA PRO A 300 4.15 -2.73 -35.83
C PRO A 300 3.20 -1.54 -35.79
N LEU A 301 3.01 -0.93 -34.61
CA LEU A 301 1.93 0.03 -34.40
C LEU A 301 2.08 1.30 -35.24
N PHE A 302 3.24 1.94 -35.22
CA PHE A 302 3.43 3.23 -35.89
C PHE A 302 3.67 3.10 -37.41
N GLU A 303 4.01 1.90 -37.89
CA GLU A 303 4.04 1.63 -39.33
C GLU A 303 2.62 1.49 -39.88
N ASP A 304 1.77 0.75 -39.16
CA ASP A 304 0.36 0.54 -39.53
C ASP A 304 -0.52 1.77 -39.24
N GLN A 305 -0.21 2.52 -38.17
CA GLN A 305 -0.96 3.70 -37.72
C GLN A 305 -0.01 4.86 -37.34
N PRO A 306 0.58 5.58 -38.32
CA PRO A 306 1.59 6.61 -38.07
C PRO A 306 1.13 7.76 -37.15
N ASN A 307 -0.16 8.08 -37.17
CA ASN A 307 -0.72 9.14 -36.33
C ASN A 307 -0.78 8.78 -34.83
N GLU A 308 -0.67 7.50 -34.45
CA GLU A 308 -0.70 7.09 -33.04
C GLU A 308 0.46 7.67 -32.23
N ILE A 309 1.56 8.10 -32.86
CA ILE A 309 2.64 8.81 -32.18
C ILE A 309 2.17 10.13 -31.55
N LYS A 310 1.20 10.82 -32.18
CA LYS A 310 0.58 12.03 -31.62
C LYS A 310 -0.30 11.70 -30.41
N ASN A 311 -0.92 10.52 -30.40
CA ASN A 311 -1.69 10.06 -29.26
C ASN A 311 -0.80 9.76 -28.04
N ILE A 312 0.46 9.36 -28.23
CA ILE A 312 1.43 9.26 -27.12
C ILE A 312 1.56 10.61 -26.42
N TRP A 313 1.82 11.66 -27.19
CA TRP A 313 1.96 13.02 -26.65
C TRP A 313 0.68 13.57 -26.04
N TYR A 314 -0.46 13.26 -26.64
CA TYR A 314 -1.78 13.57 -26.07
C TYR A 314 -1.96 12.91 -24.70
N HIS A 315 -1.60 11.62 -24.55
CA HIS A 315 -1.71 10.93 -23.26
C HIS A 315 -0.71 11.44 -22.21
N LEU A 316 0.41 12.02 -22.65
CA LEU A 316 1.38 12.70 -21.80
C LEU A 316 0.99 14.14 -21.43
N GLY A 317 -0.15 14.64 -21.94
CA GLY A 317 -0.67 15.96 -21.61
C GLY A 317 -0.16 17.11 -22.49
N PHE A 318 0.49 16.83 -23.62
CA PHE A 318 1.08 17.85 -24.52
C PHE A 318 0.18 18.26 -25.70
N GLY A 319 -1.01 17.68 -25.80
CA GLY A 319 -1.92 17.88 -26.92
C GLY A 319 -1.60 16.96 -28.09
N TYR A 320 -2.42 17.02 -29.13
CA TYR A 320 -2.26 16.18 -30.32
C TYR A 320 -1.22 16.77 -31.28
N THR A 321 0.06 16.62 -30.94
CA THR A 321 1.20 17.18 -31.68
C THR A 321 2.30 16.12 -31.92
N ALA A 322 3.09 16.32 -32.97
CA ALA A 322 4.25 15.47 -33.27
C ALA A 322 5.56 16.00 -32.63
N ASN A 323 5.63 17.31 -32.39
CA ASN A 323 6.84 17.99 -31.91
C ASN A 323 6.51 18.89 -30.72
N PRO A 324 6.20 18.32 -29.55
CA PRO A 324 5.91 19.13 -28.38
C PRO A 324 7.15 19.79 -27.81
N THR A 325 6.90 20.91 -27.16
CA THR A 325 7.79 21.63 -26.26
C THR A 325 7.29 21.49 -24.82
N LEU A 326 8.09 21.90 -23.84
CA LEU A 326 7.68 21.83 -22.43
C LEU A 326 6.49 22.78 -22.14
N GLU A 327 6.37 23.87 -22.90
CA GLU A 327 5.27 24.84 -22.78
C GLU A 327 3.92 24.24 -23.15
N ASP A 328 3.90 23.24 -24.04
CA ASP A 328 2.69 22.53 -24.44
C ASP A 328 2.10 21.64 -23.33
N SER A 329 2.82 21.46 -22.22
CA SER A 329 2.34 20.68 -21.08
C SER A 329 1.09 21.30 -20.45
N GLY A 330 -0.02 20.57 -20.53
CA GLY A 330 -1.35 21.03 -20.11
C GLY A 330 -2.33 21.25 -21.28
N ASN A 331 -1.88 21.16 -22.53
CA ASN A 331 -2.75 21.25 -23.72
C ASN A 331 -3.68 20.04 -23.88
N SER A 332 -3.48 18.98 -23.09
CA SER A 332 -4.39 17.85 -22.92
C SER A 332 -4.23 17.28 -21.51
N THR A 333 -5.10 16.37 -21.11
CA THR A 333 -4.97 15.66 -19.83
C THR A 333 -3.72 14.80 -19.83
N TRP A 334 -2.88 14.89 -18.79
CA TRP A 334 -1.88 13.85 -18.54
C TRP A 334 -2.61 12.64 -17.94
N TYR A 335 -2.75 11.57 -18.73
CA TYR A 335 -3.59 10.44 -18.36
C TYR A 335 -2.90 9.54 -17.33
N PHE A 336 -3.59 9.33 -16.21
CA PHE A 336 -3.14 8.41 -15.17
C PHE A 336 -3.27 6.95 -15.63
N PRO A 337 -2.34 6.04 -15.26
CA PRO A 337 -2.39 4.65 -15.68
C PRO A 337 -3.68 3.95 -15.25
N PRO A 338 -4.28 3.14 -16.15
CA PRO A 338 -5.50 2.41 -15.82
C PRO A 338 -5.24 1.43 -14.68
N ASN A 339 -6.23 1.30 -13.80
CA ASN A 339 -6.15 0.35 -12.69
C ASN A 339 -6.29 -1.11 -13.19
N CYS A 340 -5.98 -2.06 -12.33
CA CYS A 340 -5.97 -3.49 -12.63
C CYS A 340 -7.34 -3.99 -13.14
N GLU A 341 -8.44 -3.41 -12.69
CA GLU A 341 -9.78 -3.77 -13.15
C GLU A 341 -10.02 -3.33 -14.59
N LYS A 342 -9.70 -2.08 -14.93
CA LYS A 342 -9.76 -1.57 -16.31
C LYS A 342 -8.86 -2.37 -17.24
N ILE A 343 -7.65 -2.74 -16.80
CA ILE A 343 -6.74 -3.57 -17.59
C ILE A 343 -7.35 -4.96 -17.84
N ARG A 344 -7.91 -5.62 -16.81
CA ARG A 344 -8.56 -6.93 -16.99
C ARG A 344 -9.77 -6.86 -17.93
N ALA A 345 -10.53 -5.77 -17.89
CA ALA A 345 -11.71 -5.60 -18.73
C ALA A 345 -11.35 -5.34 -20.21
N ASN A 346 -10.34 -4.49 -20.47
CA ASN A 346 -10.01 -4.03 -21.83
C ASN A 346 -8.88 -4.84 -22.49
N ALA A 347 -7.99 -5.42 -21.69
CA ALA A 347 -6.83 -6.18 -22.17
C ALA A 347 -6.49 -7.33 -21.20
N PRO A 348 -7.40 -8.31 -21.00
CA PRO A 348 -7.20 -9.42 -20.06
C PRO A 348 -5.90 -10.20 -20.29
N GLN A 349 -5.47 -10.35 -21.54
CA GLN A 349 -4.23 -11.04 -21.93
C GLN A 349 -2.95 -10.35 -21.43
N LEU A 350 -3.00 -9.05 -21.09
CA LEU A 350 -1.88 -8.38 -20.45
C LEU A 350 -1.79 -8.75 -18.96
N CYS A 351 -2.92 -9.01 -18.30
CA CYS A 351 -2.95 -9.28 -16.88
C CYS A 351 -2.60 -10.75 -16.58
N THR A 352 -1.32 -11.01 -16.33
CA THR A 352 -0.82 -12.30 -15.83
C THR A 352 -0.30 -12.13 -14.39
N PRO A 353 -1.17 -12.11 -13.36
CA PRO A 353 -0.79 -11.73 -12.00
C PRO A 353 0.30 -12.62 -11.42
N ASP A 354 1.24 -12.01 -10.68
CA ASP A 354 2.25 -12.72 -9.90
C ASP A 354 1.98 -12.59 -8.39
N ARG A 355 2.86 -13.16 -7.56
CA ARG A 355 2.76 -13.08 -6.10
C ARG A 355 2.73 -11.65 -5.54
N HIS A 356 3.31 -10.68 -6.25
CA HIS A 356 3.39 -9.28 -5.84
C HIS A 356 2.13 -8.48 -6.25
N CYS A 357 1.34 -8.99 -7.20
CA CYS A 357 0.02 -8.45 -7.55
C CYS A 357 -1.02 -8.62 -6.44
N LYS A 358 -0.80 -9.54 -5.48
CA LYS A 358 -1.73 -9.79 -4.38
C LYS A 358 -1.95 -8.49 -3.58
N TYR A 359 -3.20 -8.03 -3.59
CA TYR A 359 -3.68 -6.77 -2.98
C TYR A 359 -3.24 -5.45 -3.62
N ILE A 360 -2.75 -5.51 -4.86
CA ILE A 360 -2.45 -4.32 -5.64
C ILE A 360 -3.56 -4.08 -6.65
N ARG A 361 -4.09 -2.85 -6.65
CA ARG A 361 -5.15 -2.42 -7.57
C ARG A 361 -4.65 -1.54 -8.71
N ASN A 362 -3.42 -1.04 -8.64
CA ASN A 362 -2.84 -0.18 -9.67
C ASN A 362 -1.41 -0.62 -10.08
N PRO A 363 -1.06 -0.64 -11.37
CA PRO A 363 0.30 -0.92 -11.85
C PRO A 363 1.38 -0.02 -11.24
N LEU A 364 1.08 1.27 -11.01
CA LEU A 364 2.03 2.22 -10.43
C LEU A 364 2.33 1.85 -8.98
N THR A 365 1.29 1.57 -8.19
CA THR A 365 1.40 1.07 -6.81
C THR A 365 2.18 -0.25 -6.73
N TYR A 366 2.03 -1.14 -7.71
CA TYR A 366 2.88 -2.34 -7.80
C TYR A 366 4.37 -1.96 -7.89
N TYR A 367 4.70 -1.06 -8.82
CA TYR A 367 6.08 -0.67 -9.08
C TYR A 367 6.70 0.02 -7.86
N LEU A 368 5.97 0.93 -7.23
CA LEU A 368 6.40 1.61 -6.01
C LEU A 368 6.63 0.65 -4.86
N ARG A 369 5.75 -0.35 -4.69
CA ARG A 369 5.96 -1.41 -3.70
C ARG A 369 7.24 -2.18 -3.95
N ARG A 370 7.54 -2.52 -5.21
CA ARG A 370 8.75 -3.26 -5.58
C ARG A 370 10.01 -2.44 -5.32
N LEU A 371 10.02 -1.16 -5.69
CA LEU A 371 11.11 -0.24 -5.37
C LEU A 371 11.33 -0.12 -3.86
N TYR A 372 10.24 0.04 -3.11
CA TYR A 372 10.25 0.13 -1.66
C TYR A 372 10.83 -1.14 -1.01
N MET A 373 10.35 -2.33 -1.40
CA MET A 373 10.86 -3.61 -0.91
C MET A 373 12.36 -3.79 -1.20
N GLU A 374 12.81 -3.36 -2.38
CA GLU A 374 14.23 -3.40 -2.75
C GLU A 374 15.06 -2.43 -1.91
N GLY A 375 14.58 -1.20 -1.73
CA GLY A 375 15.21 -0.21 -0.85
C GLY A 375 15.36 -0.72 0.59
N LYS A 376 14.33 -1.40 1.11
CA LYS A 376 14.36 -2.00 2.46
C LYS A 376 15.38 -3.12 2.60
N LYS A 377 15.58 -3.93 1.56
CA LYS A 377 16.61 -4.99 1.56
C LYS A 377 18.03 -4.43 1.57
N ASN A 378 18.26 -3.36 0.82
CA ASN A 378 19.57 -2.74 0.64
C ASN A 378 19.92 -1.74 1.74
N ALA A 379 18.97 -1.40 2.62
CA ALA A 379 19.23 -0.54 3.74
C ALA A 379 20.16 -1.23 4.75
N PRO A 380 21.20 -0.54 5.27
CA PRO A 380 22.06 -1.12 6.29
C PRO A 380 21.21 -1.54 7.48
N LYS A 381 21.29 -2.82 7.87
CA LYS A 381 20.63 -3.34 9.06
C LYS A 381 21.11 -2.51 10.26
N GLY A 382 20.30 -1.55 10.68
CA GLY A 382 20.61 -0.73 11.84
C GLY A 382 20.80 -1.64 13.03
N GLY A 383 22.04 -1.66 13.56
CA GLY A 383 22.39 -2.40 14.76
C GLY A 383 21.38 -2.12 15.85
N ASN A 384 20.78 -3.19 16.35
CA ASN A 384 19.94 -3.18 17.52
C ASN A 384 20.84 -2.81 18.71
N LYS A 385 21.11 -1.51 18.93
CA LYS A 385 21.55 -1.03 20.23
C LYS A 385 20.30 -1.09 21.12
N GLY A 386 20.02 -2.29 21.61
CA GLY A 386 19.23 -2.47 22.80
C GLY A 386 19.86 -1.60 23.88
N GLY A 387 19.11 -0.61 24.33
CA GLY A 387 19.42 0.10 25.56
C GLY A 387 19.40 -0.90 26.70
N LYS A 388 20.56 -1.49 27.01
CA LYS A 388 20.91 -1.81 28.37
C LYS A 388 21.28 -0.49 29.03
N LYS A 389 20.37 0.06 29.81
CA LYS A 389 20.60 0.54 31.16
C LYS A 389 19.27 0.81 31.82
#